data_AF-A0A430GY04-F1
#
_entry.id   AF-A0A430GY04-F1
#
_cell.length_a   1.000
_cell.length_b   1.000
_cell.length_c   1.000
_cell.angle_alpha   90.00
_cell.angle_beta   90.00
_cell.angle_gamma   90.00
#
_symmetry.space_group_name_H-M   'P 1'
#
loop_
_entity.id
_entity.type
_entity.pdbx_description
1 polymer ?
#
loop_
_entity_poly.entity_id
_entity_poly.type
_entity_poly.pdbx_seq_one_letter_code
_entity_poly.pdbx_strand_id
1 'polypeptide(L)'
;MATADRKKPAKLQVNIFSTTWKDVVRFDADNDFQSMEVMDAAATLGRNSFGDRSRFRIVREDPAFTGQDADVMTEWTPGKGWKAVQHG
;
A
#
# COMPACT_ATOMS: atom_id res chain seq x y z
N MET A 1 -18.11 8.05 26.89
CA MET A 1 -17.47 6.87 26.27
C MET A 1 -16.80 7.36 24.99
N ALA A 2 -15.48 7.47 24.98
CA ALA A 2 -14.77 7.79 23.75
C ALA A 2 -14.87 6.57 22.83
N THR A 3 -15.57 6.70 21.70
CA THR A 3 -15.40 5.78 20.58
C THR A 3 -13.92 5.83 20.25
N ALA A 4 -13.17 4.79 20.63
CA ALA A 4 -11.83 4.59 20.12
C ALA A 4 -11.99 4.56 18.61
N ASP A 5 -11.57 5.63 17.96
CA ASP A 5 -11.42 5.74 16.51
C ASP A 5 -10.66 4.47 16.10
N ARG A 6 -11.38 3.48 15.56
CA ARG A 6 -10.80 2.18 15.24
C ARG A 6 -9.96 2.37 14.00
N LYS A 7 -8.75 2.90 14.20
CA LYS A 7 -7.75 3.06 13.16
C LYS A 7 -7.60 1.72 12.46
N LYS A 8 -7.63 1.74 11.13
CA LYS A 8 -7.31 0.59 10.30
C LYS A 8 -5.92 0.82 9.75
N PRO A 9 -4.87 0.50 10.54
CA PRO A 9 -3.51 0.79 10.11
C PRO A 9 -3.23 0.02 8.81
N ALA A 10 -2.65 0.73 7.86
CA ALA A 10 -2.19 0.19 6.60
C ALA A 10 -0.82 0.76 6.29
N LYS A 11 -0.10 0.09 5.40
CA LYS A 11 1.23 0.50 4.98
C LYS A 11 1.40 0.45 3.48
N LEU A 12 2.08 1.47 2.96
CA LEU A 12 2.60 1.46 1.61
C LEU A 12 3.92 0.69 1.61
N GLN A 13 4.01 -0.32 0.75
CA GLN A 13 5.25 -1.02 0.47
C GLN A 13 5.72 -0.73 -0.95
N VAL A 14 7.03 -0.64 -1.14
CA VAL A 14 7.66 -0.48 -2.45
C VAL A 14 8.59 -1.66 -2.75
N ASN A 15 8.59 -2.09 -4.02
CA ASN A 15 9.52 -3.08 -4.54
C ASN A 15 10.21 -2.51 -5.78
N ILE A 16 11.51 -2.22 -5.64
CA ILE A 16 12.35 -1.61 -6.68
C ILE A 16 13.24 -2.66 -7.37
N PHE A 17 13.63 -3.72 -6.65
CA PHE A 17 14.63 -4.72 -7.08
C PHE A 17 14.05 -6.14 -7.25
N SER A 18 12.78 -6.23 -7.62
CA SER A 18 11.97 -7.43 -7.88
C SER A 18 11.72 -8.38 -6.70
N THR A 19 12.64 -8.56 -5.75
CA THR A 19 12.59 -9.64 -4.75
C THR A 19 12.20 -9.22 -3.34
N THR A 20 12.15 -7.92 -3.03
CA THR A 20 11.90 -7.47 -1.65
C THR A 20 10.97 -6.26 -1.62
N TRP A 21 9.92 -6.38 -0.80
CA TRP A 21 9.04 -5.28 -0.44
C TRP A 21 9.58 -4.56 0.79
N LYS A 22 9.66 -3.24 0.72
CA LYS A 22 10.08 -2.37 1.84
C LYS A 22 8.93 -1.50 2.27
N ASP A 23 8.73 -1.38 3.58
CA ASP A 23 7.74 -0.48 4.18
C ASP A 23 8.21 0.97 4.00
N VAL A 24 7.34 1.85 3.50
CA VAL A 24 7.65 3.26 3.20
C VAL A 24 6.92 4.18 4.17
N VAL A 25 5.61 4.01 4.30
CA VAL A 25 4.76 4.83 5.16
C VAL A 25 3.65 3.98 5.76
N ARG A 26 3.29 4.30 7.01
CA ARG A 26 2.09 3.79 7.69
C ARG A 26 1.04 4.89 7.75
N PHE A 27 -0.20 4.55 7.49
CA PHE A 27 -1.32 5.48 7.46
C PHE A 27 -2.60 4.78 7.91
N ASP A 28 -3.66 5.56 8.11
CA ASP A 28 -4.98 5.02 8.45
C ASP A 28 -5.81 4.80 7.18
N ALA A 29 -6.13 3.55 6.87
CA ALA A 29 -6.94 3.20 5.70
C ALA A 29 -8.42 3.57 5.86
N ASP A 30 -8.89 3.92 7.06
CA ASP A 30 -10.24 4.47 7.27
C ASP A 30 -10.28 5.98 6.99
N ASN A 31 -9.11 6.62 6.84
CA ASN A 31 -8.99 8.00 6.41
C ASN A 31 -8.81 8.05 4.89
N ASP A 32 -9.90 8.36 4.18
CA ASP A 32 -9.91 8.46 2.71
C ASP A 32 -8.89 9.48 2.20
N PHE A 33 -8.71 10.61 2.90
CA PHE A 33 -7.78 11.66 2.48
C PHE A 33 -6.33 11.16 2.53
N GLN A 34 -5.91 10.55 3.64
CA GLN A 34 -4.56 9.95 3.74
C GLN A 34 -4.36 8.84 2.71
N SER A 35 -5.37 8.00 2.51
CA SER A 35 -5.31 6.91 1.54
C SER A 35 -5.12 7.44 0.12
N MET A 36 -5.89 8.47 -0.27
CA MET A 36 -5.74 9.13 -1.57
C MET A 36 -4.38 9.79 -1.75
N GLU A 37 -3.90 10.54 -0.75
CA GLU A 37 -2.57 11.19 -0.83
C GLU A 37 -1.45 10.17 -1.00
N VAL A 38 -1.47 9.07 -0.24
CA VAL A 38 -0.48 8.00 -0.35
C VAL A 38 -0.54 7.33 -1.72
N MET A 39 -1.75 7.04 -2.22
CA MET A 39 -1.95 6.42 -3.53
C MET A 39 -1.48 7.31 -4.68
N ASP A 40 -1.77 8.61 -4.62
CA ASP A 40 -1.38 9.57 -5.65
C ASP A 40 0.13 9.84 -5.64
N ALA A 41 0.73 10.03 -4.46
CA ALA A 41 2.16 10.21 -4.32
C ALA A 41 2.94 9.00 -4.85
N ALA A 42 2.53 7.78 -4.48
CA ALA A 42 3.15 6.56 -4.98
C ALA A 42 2.96 6.37 -6.50
N ALA A 43 1.79 6.70 -7.04
CA ALA A 43 1.56 6.65 -8.49
C ALA A 43 2.44 7.68 -9.23
N THR A 44 2.58 8.89 -8.69
CA THR A 44 3.44 9.94 -9.25
C THR A 44 4.91 9.52 -9.23
N LEU A 45 5.39 8.97 -8.11
CA LEU A 45 6.76 8.44 -8.01
C LEU A 45 6.99 7.28 -8.97
N GLY A 46 6.02 6.37 -9.09
CA GLY A 46 6.09 5.24 -10.00
C GLY A 46 6.17 5.65 -11.47
N ARG A 47 5.33 6.61 -11.90
CA ARG A 47 5.32 7.14 -13.27
C ARG A 47 6.62 7.87 -13.62
N ASN A 48 7.26 8.51 -12.65
CA ASN A 48 8.50 9.25 -12.84
C ASN A 48 9.77 8.42 -12.52
N SER A 49 9.62 7.12 -12.22
CA SER A 49 10.75 6.25 -11.93
C SER A 49 11.42 5.82 -13.24
N PHE A 50 12.70 6.13 -13.40
CA PHE A 50 13.51 5.93 -14.63
C PHE A 50 13.76 4.46 -15.05
N GLY A 51 12.92 3.50 -14.65
CA GLY A 51 13.20 2.09 -14.95
C GLY A 51 12.02 1.13 -14.97
N ASP A 52 10.77 1.58 -14.94
CA ASP A 52 9.54 0.73 -15.04
C ASP A 52 9.54 -0.52 -14.12
N ARG A 53 10.31 -0.48 -13.03
CA ARG A 53 10.49 -1.62 -12.11
C ARG A 53 9.83 -1.41 -10.76
N SER A 54 9.57 -0.16 -10.40
CA SER A 54 8.97 0.22 -9.12
C SER A 54 7.54 -0.29 -9.08
N ARG A 55 7.26 -1.21 -8.16
CA ARG A 55 5.89 -1.64 -7.83
C ARG A 55 5.56 -1.12 -6.44
N PHE A 56 4.32 -0.72 -6.24
CA PHE A 56 3.84 -0.30 -4.92
C PHE A 56 2.66 -1.17 -4.54
N ARG A 57 2.47 -1.42 -3.25
CA ARG A 57 1.24 -2.06 -2.77
C ARG A 57 0.85 -1.49 -1.44
N ILE A 58 -0.45 -1.44 -1.19
CA ILE A 58 -1.03 -1.09 0.11
C ILE A 58 -1.41 -2.39 0.78
N VAL A 59 -0.96 -2.54 2.02
CA VAL A 59 -1.18 -3.71 2.84
C VAL A 59 -1.85 -3.29 4.13
N ARG A 60 -2.90 -4.00 4.54
CA ARG A 60 -3.51 -3.79 5.85
C ARG A 60 -2.60 -4.38 6.93
N GLU A 61 -2.29 -3.57 7.95
CA GLU A 61 -1.59 -4.05 9.14
C GLU A 61 -2.62 -4.71 10.06
N ASP A 62 -2.89 -5.99 9.83
CA ASP A 62 -3.70 -6.77 10.77
C ASP A 62 -2.78 -7.37 11.85
N PRO A 63 -2.96 -7.03 13.14
CA PRO A 63 -2.17 -7.59 14.22
C PRO A 63 -2.37 -9.10 14.41
N ALA A 64 -3.40 -9.71 13.82
CA ALA A 64 -3.60 -11.16 13.80
C ALA A 64 -2.78 -11.86 12.70
N PHE A 65 -2.33 -11.13 11.67
CA PHE A 65 -1.49 -11.64 10.58
C PHE A 65 -0.03 -11.22 10.79
N THR A 66 0.63 -11.82 11.79
CA THR A 66 2.04 -11.59 12.10
C THR A 66 3.03 -12.45 11.29
N GLY A 67 2.58 -13.08 10.20
CA GLY A 67 3.44 -13.90 9.35
C GLY A 67 2.97 -13.92 7.90
N GLN A 68 3.89 -13.56 6.99
CA GLN A 68 3.96 -13.73 5.52
C GLN A 68 2.72 -13.47 4.62
N ASP A 69 1.50 -13.69 5.09
CA ASP A 69 0.23 -13.36 4.42
C ASP A 69 -0.23 -11.97 4.84
N ALA A 70 0.43 -10.97 4.27
CA ALA A 70 -0.01 -9.59 4.39
C ALA A 70 -1.23 -9.37 3.49
N ASP A 71 -2.36 -8.92 4.04
CA ASP A 71 -3.58 -8.63 3.28
C ASP A 71 -3.33 -7.47 2.31
N VAL A 72 -3.08 -7.79 1.04
CA VAL A 72 -2.76 -6.79 0.01
C VAL A 72 -4.08 -6.23 -0.50
N MET A 73 -4.36 -4.98 -0.16
CA MET A 73 -5.58 -4.31 -0.58
C MET A 73 -5.52 -3.93 -2.05
N THR A 74 -4.40 -3.34 -2.48
CA THR A 74 -4.21 -2.90 -3.86
C THR A 74 -2.73 -2.84 -4.24
N GLU A 75 -2.43 -3.11 -5.49
CA GLU A 75 -1.08 -3.03 -6.07
C GLU A 75 -1.06 -2.05 -7.24
N TRP A 76 -0.08 -1.14 -7.23
CA TRP A 76 0.29 -0.31 -8.36
C TRP A 76 1.42 -0.96 -9.14
N THR A 77 1.23 -1.08 -10.45
CA THR A 77 2.28 -1.53 -11.37
C THR A 77 2.49 -0.53 -12.52
N PRO A 78 3.73 -0.37 -13.00
CA PRO A 78 4.03 0.44 -14.17
C PRO A 78 3.17 0.04 -15.37
N GLY A 79 2.62 1.03 -16.08
CA GLY A 79 1.75 0.83 -17.24
C GLY A 79 0.32 0.34 -16.94
N LYS A 80 0.01 -0.16 -15.74
CA LYS A 80 -1.33 -0.64 -15.36
C LYS A 80 -2.02 0.20 -14.29
N GLY A 81 -1.26 0.96 -13.50
CA GLY A 81 -1.79 1.75 -12.40
C GLY A 81 -2.20 0.88 -11.21
N TRP A 82 -3.05 1.44 -10.33
CA TRP A 82 -3.60 0.75 -9.17
C TRP A 82 -4.63 -0.30 -9.59
N LYS A 83 -4.48 -1.51 -9.06
CA LYS A 83 -5.47 -2.59 -9.19
C LYS A 83 -5.78 -3.15 -7.82
N ALA A 84 -7.07 -3.34 -7.53
CA ALA A 84 -7.47 -4.10 -6.35
C ALA A 84 -6.98 -5.54 -6.52
N VAL A 85 -6.37 -6.09 -5.48
CA VAL A 85 -6.00 -7.50 -5.47
C VAL A 85 -7.20 -8.24 -4.89
N GLN A 86 -7.94 -8.94 -5.75
CA GLN A 86 -9.02 -9.80 -5.28
C GLN A 86 -8.39 -11.06 -4.69
N HIS A 87 -8.53 -11.24 -3.39
CA HIS A 87 -8.38 -12.55 -2.75
C HIS A 87 -9.59 -13.38 -3.17
N GLY A 88 -9.36 -14.34 -4.08
CA GLY A 88 -10.32 -15.41 -4.41
C GLY A 88 -10.29 -16.52 -3.38
#